data_AF-A0A7C5Y0W3-F1
#
_entry.id   AF-A0A7C5Y0W3-F1
#
_cell.length_a   1.000
_cell.length_b   1.000
_cell.length_c   1.000
_cell.angle_alpha   90.00
_cell.angle_beta   90.00
_cell.angle_gamma   90.00
#
_symmetry.space_group_name_H-M   'P 1'
#
loop_
_entity.id
_entity.type
_entity.pdbx_description
1 polymer ?
#
loop_
_entity_poly.entity_id
_entity_poly.type
_entity_poly.pdbx_seq_one_letter_code
_entity_poly.pdbx_strand_id
1 'polypeptide(L)'
;MIYVDTSVIVAALDPTDPRREEARKALELHDNKIVSELVIAELASVLTRQHKVLISIKDKLGLDDHMMASMTIILYILKRFNLKYISVRGFSRTLFGKLYNPMRYAIELTERLRLKTLDLLHLAYIKAMKEQGLLINTLLTADTDFKNIEKDLQELLRVSIELLTPVSQ
;
A
#
# COMPACT_ATOMS: atom_id res chain seq x y z
N MET A 1 9.19 -6.19 9.49
CA MET A 1 8.17 -5.14 9.27
C MET A 1 7.28 -5.60 8.13
N ILE A 2 5.98 -5.33 8.24
CA ILE A 2 4.99 -5.74 7.25
C ILE A 2 4.63 -4.53 6.40
N TYR A 3 4.91 -4.58 5.11
CA TYR A 3 4.43 -3.58 4.18
C TYR A 3 2.99 -3.91 3.80
N VAL A 4 2.08 -2.95 4.03
CA VAL A 4 0.65 -3.13 3.78
C VAL A 4 0.31 -2.51 2.44
N ASP A 5 -0.20 -3.34 1.54
CA ASP A 5 -0.78 -2.93 0.27
C ASP A 5 -2.14 -2.21 0.49
N THR A 6 -2.48 -1.27 -0.41
CA THR A 6 -3.75 -0.56 -0.39
C THR A 6 -4.93 -1.52 -0.50
N SER A 7 -4.79 -2.61 -1.27
CA SER A 7 -5.84 -3.62 -1.46
C SER A 7 -6.40 -4.16 -0.12
N VAL A 8 -5.52 -4.34 0.88
CA VAL A 8 -5.88 -4.81 2.22
C VAL A 8 -6.69 -3.77 2.99
N ILE A 9 -6.25 -2.52 2.93
CA ILE A 9 -6.93 -1.41 3.60
C ILE A 9 -8.31 -1.19 2.99
N VAL A 10 -8.42 -1.24 1.66
CA VAL A 10 -9.69 -1.12 0.95
C VAL A 10 -10.64 -2.26 1.32
N ALA A 11 -10.16 -3.52 1.30
CA ALA A 11 -10.97 -4.68 1.70
C ALA A 11 -11.49 -4.57 3.13
N ALA A 12 -10.67 -4.07 4.07
CA ALA A 12 -11.10 -3.88 5.47
C ALA A 12 -12.20 -2.82 5.64
N LEU A 13 -12.27 -1.84 4.74
CA LEU A 13 -13.20 -0.71 4.80
C LEU A 13 -14.47 -0.96 3.99
N ASP A 14 -14.42 -1.74 2.92
CA ASP A 14 -15.57 -2.07 2.09
C ASP A 14 -16.49 -3.08 2.80
N PRO A 15 -17.73 -2.71 3.16
CA PRO A 15 -18.67 -3.62 3.82
C PRO A 15 -19.12 -4.78 2.94
N THR A 16 -18.88 -4.72 1.63
CA THR A 16 -19.25 -5.73 0.64
C THR A 16 -18.09 -6.65 0.23
N ASP A 17 -16.86 -6.35 0.63
CA ASP A 17 -15.71 -7.19 0.30
C ASP A 17 -15.76 -8.50 1.10
N PRO A 18 -15.70 -9.67 0.44
CA PRO A 18 -15.76 -10.96 1.12
C PRO A 18 -14.55 -11.23 2.03
N ARG A 19 -13.44 -10.49 1.86
CA ARG A 19 -12.21 -10.61 2.66
C ARG A 19 -12.16 -9.62 3.82
N ARG A 20 -13.24 -8.86 4.05
CA ARG A 20 -13.26 -7.73 4.98
C ARG A 20 -12.84 -8.12 6.38
N GLU A 21 -13.36 -9.24 6.89
CA GLU A 21 -13.09 -9.66 8.27
C GLU A 21 -11.64 -10.10 8.44
N GLU A 22 -11.05 -10.79 7.47
CA GLU A 22 -9.64 -11.16 7.48
C GLU A 22 -8.75 -9.96 7.30
N ALA A 23 -9.12 -9.02 6.43
CA ALA A 23 -8.37 -7.77 6.26
C ALA A 23 -8.35 -6.97 7.57
N ARG A 24 -9.49 -6.86 8.25
CA ARG A 24 -9.56 -6.21 9.57
C ARG A 24 -8.73 -6.95 10.61
N LYS A 25 -8.85 -8.27 10.71
CA LYS A 25 -8.04 -9.09 11.62
C LYS A 25 -6.55 -8.92 11.35
N ALA A 26 -6.11 -8.99 10.09
CA ALA A 26 -4.71 -8.83 9.72
C ALA A 26 -4.21 -7.42 10.06
N LEU A 27 -5.02 -6.38 9.84
CA LEU A 27 -4.69 -4.99 10.22
C LEU A 27 -4.72 -4.76 11.73
N GLU A 28 -5.50 -5.50 12.50
CA GLU A 28 -5.63 -5.32 13.96
C GLU A 28 -4.62 -6.17 14.76
N LEU A 29 -4.30 -7.37 14.29
CA LEU A 29 -3.44 -8.33 15.00
C LEU A 29 -1.95 -8.16 14.72
N HIS A 30 -1.57 -7.76 13.51
CA HIS A 30 -0.17 -7.59 13.17
C HIS A 30 0.41 -6.28 13.72
N ASP A 31 1.60 -6.35 14.33
CA ASP A 31 2.37 -5.17 14.71
C ASP A 31 3.38 -4.76 13.62
N ASN A 32 3.99 -3.58 13.76
CA ASN A 32 5.05 -3.09 12.88
C ASN A 32 4.66 -3.02 11.39
N LYS A 33 3.41 -2.59 11.13
CA LYS A 33 2.85 -2.36 9.80
C LYS A 33 3.24 -0.99 9.27
N ILE A 34 3.71 -0.96 8.04
CA ILE A 34 4.16 0.26 7.37
C ILE A 34 3.45 0.46 6.03
N VAL A 35 3.36 1.72 5.60
CA VAL A 35 2.81 2.12 4.29
C VAL A 35 3.70 3.18 3.64
N SER A 36 3.63 3.28 2.32
CA SER A 36 4.33 4.29 1.52
C SER A 36 3.42 5.45 1.11
N GLU A 37 4.00 6.48 0.50
CA GLU A 37 3.24 7.57 -0.13
C GLU A 37 2.37 7.09 -1.30
N LEU A 38 2.69 5.95 -1.94
CA LEU A 38 1.84 5.33 -2.94
C LEU A 38 0.51 4.89 -2.33
N VAL A 39 0.54 4.23 -1.17
CA VAL A 39 -0.68 3.82 -0.46
C VAL A 39 -1.54 5.03 -0.11
N ILE A 40 -0.92 6.15 0.29
CA ILE A 40 -1.65 7.40 0.55
C ILE A 40 -2.34 7.91 -0.72
N ALA A 41 -1.62 7.92 -1.84
CA ALA A 41 -2.16 8.38 -3.13
C ALA A 41 -3.31 7.47 -3.62
N GLU A 42 -3.17 6.16 -3.48
CA GLU A 42 -4.20 5.21 -3.88
C GLU A 42 -5.44 5.30 -2.99
N LEU A 43 -5.28 5.42 -1.66
CA LEU A 43 -6.40 5.65 -0.76
C LEU A 43 -7.13 6.95 -1.09
N ALA A 44 -6.40 8.05 -1.36
CA ALA A 44 -7.02 9.31 -1.79
C ALA A 44 -7.81 9.14 -3.10
N SER A 45 -7.26 8.37 -4.04
CA SER A 45 -7.91 8.02 -5.31
C SER A 45 -9.20 7.21 -5.09
N VAL A 46 -9.18 6.22 -4.19
CA VAL A 46 -10.35 5.41 -3.81
C VAL A 46 -11.43 6.27 -3.15
N LEU A 47 -11.06 7.10 -2.17
CA LEU A 47 -12.01 7.97 -1.46
C LEU A 47 -12.70 8.96 -2.40
N THR A 48 -11.95 9.50 -3.37
CA THR A 48 -12.50 10.45 -4.36
C THR A 48 -13.52 9.77 -5.27
N ARG A 49 -13.30 8.50 -5.66
CA ARG A 49 -14.29 7.71 -6.41
C ARG A 49 -15.56 7.45 -5.59
N GLN A 50 -15.45 7.38 -4.26
CA GLN A 50 -16.59 7.29 -3.35
C GLN A 50 -17.13 8.67 -2.95
N HIS A 51 -17.40 9.52 -3.94
CA HIS A 51 -17.71 10.94 -3.76
C HIS A 51 -18.79 11.24 -2.72
N LYS A 52 -19.86 10.43 -2.66
CA LYS A 52 -20.95 10.58 -1.67
C LYS A 52 -20.46 10.40 -0.23
N VAL A 53 -19.60 9.41 0.01
CA VAL A 53 -19.02 9.15 1.34
C VAL A 53 -18.12 10.32 1.73
N LEU A 54 -17.27 10.77 0.81
CA LEU A 54 -16.36 11.89 1.04
C LEU A 54 -17.12 13.19 1.37
N ILE A 55 -18.17 13.54 0.61
CA ILE A 55 -19.02 14.70 0.92
C ILE A 55 -19.64 14.55 2.31
N SER A 56 -20.23 13.40 2.62
CA SER A 56 -20.89 13.20 3.91
C SER A 56 -19.95 13.37 5.10
N ILE A 57 -18.69 12.96 4.96
CA ILE A 57 -17.67 13.12 6.00
C ILE A 57 -17.19 14.58 6.04
N LYS A 58 -16.96 15.20 4.88
CA LYS A 58 -16.59 16.61 4.75
C LYS A 58 -17.58 17.50 5.50
N ASP A 59 -18.88 17.32 5.23
CA ASP A 59 -19.94 18.13 5.83
C ASP A 59 -20.05 17.89 7.35
N LYS A 60 -19.94 16.62 7.79
CA LYS A 60 -19.96 16.27 9.22
C LYS A 60 -18.78 16.85 10.00
N LEU A 61 -17.63 17.00 9.35
CA LEU A 61 -16.42 17.55 9.96
C LEU A 61 -16.32 19.08 9.79
N GLY A 62 -17.27 19.71 9.09
CA GLY A 62 -17.22 21.15 8.80
C GLY A 62 -15.99 21.55 7.99
N LEU A 63 -15.57 20.70 7.04
CA LEU A 63 -14.39 20.94 6.22
C LEU A 63 -14.80 21.60 4.89
N ASP A 64 -14.12 22.66 4.51
CA ASP A 64 -14.46 23.39 3.27
C ASP A 64 -13.78 22.77 2.04
N ASP A 65 -12.71 22.01 2.25
CA ASP A 65 -11.82 21.50 1.21
C ASP A 65 -11.84 19.96 1.09
N HIS A 66 -11.99 19.47 -0.14
CA HIS A 66 -12.08 18.02 -0.43
C HIS A 66 -10.75 17.29 -0.18
N MET A 67 -9.61 17.96 -0.37
CA MET A 67 -8.30 17.39 -0.08
C MET A 67 -8.12 17.24 1.43
N MET A 68 -8.49 18.24 2.23
CA MET A 68 -8.48 18.17 3.70
C MET A 68 -9.37 17.05 4.24
N ALA A 69 -10.57 16.87 3.67
CA ALA A 69 -11.44 15.74 4.02
C ALA A 69 -10.77 14.38 3.72
N SER A 70 -10.20 14.23 2.52
CA SER A 70 -9.48 13.01 2.13
C SER A 70 -8.30 12.72 3.07
N MET A 71 -7.47 13.73 3.36
CA MET A 71 -6.32 13.58 4.25
C MET A 71 -6.73 13.27 5.69
N THR A 72 -7.84 13.83 6.17
CA THR A 72 -8.38 13.54 7.50
C THR A 72 -8.84 12.09 7.61
N ILE A 73 -9.54 11.58 6.60
CA ILE A 73 -9.97 10.17 6.53
C ILE A 73 -8.76 9.25 6.48
N ILE A 74 -7.76 9.54 5.63
CA ILE A 74 -6.54 8.74 5.54
C ILE A 74 -5.81 8.74 6.89
N LEU A 75 -5.64 9.90 7.52
CA LEU A 75 -5.00 10.00 8.84
C LEU A 75 -5.74 9.18 9.90
N TYR A 76 -7.07 9.20 9.88
CA TYR A 76 -7.89 8.35 10.74
C TYR A 76 -7.63 6.86 10.48
N ILE A 77 -7.63 6.42 9.22
CA ILE A 77 -7.36 5.02 8.83
C ILE A 77 -5.98 4.59 9.32
N LEU A 78 -4.95 5.40 9.09
CA LEU A 78 -3.59 5.10 9.53
C LEU A 78 -3.53 4.94 11.05
N LYS A 79 -4.16 5.84 11.81
CA LYS A 79 -4.22 5.74 13.28
C LYS A 79 -5.02 4.54 13.76
N ARG A 80 -6.19 4.27 13.15
CA ARG A 80 -7.10 3.19 13.53
C ARG A 80 -6.47 1.80 13.39
N PHE A 81 -5.60 1.62 12.41
CA PHE A 81 -4.90 0.35 12.15
C PHE A 81 -3.43 0.37 12.56
N ASN A 82 -2.97 1.41 13.27
CA ASN A 82 -1.58 1.58 13.68
C ASN A 82 -0.59 1.41 12.51
N LEU A 83 -0.91 2.02 11.36
CA LEU A 83 -0.10 2.00 10.15
C LEU A 83 0.91 3.15 10.19
N LYS A 84 2.20 2.81 10.16
CA LYS A 84 3.28 3.80 10.14
C LYS A 84 3.63 4.20 8.71
N TYR A 85 3.36 5.45 8.35
CA TYR A 85 3.87 6.02 7.11
C TYR A 85 5.40 6.14 7.15
N ILE A 86 6.06 5.63 6.10
CA ILE A 86 7.50 5.75 5.88
C ILE A 86 7.72 6.52 4.59
N SER A 87 8.34 7.70 4.69
CA SER A 87 8.76 8.47 3.52
C SER A 87 10.02 7.86 2.90
N VAL A 88 9.98 7.58 1.60
CA VAL A 88 11.19 7.24 0.86
C VAL A 88 11.90 8.53 0.42
N ARG A 89 13.23 8.50 0.37
CA ARG A 89 14.06 9.65 0.02
C ARG A 89 15.08 9.23 -1.04
N GLY A 90 15.51 10.22 -1.80
CA GLY A 90 16.64 10.08 -2.70
C GLY A 90 16.25 9.92 -4.16
N PHE A 91 17.22 10.23 -5.00
CA PHE A 91 17.12 10.16 -6.44
C PHE A 91 18.35 9.45 -6.96
N SER A 92 18.16 8.65 -8.01
CA SER A 92 19.22 8.01 -8.76
C SER A 92 19.48 8.78 -10.05
N ARG A 93 20.74 8.88 -10.45
CA ARG A 93 21.10 9.45 -11.76
C ARG A 93 20.93 8.37 -12.83
N THR A 94 20.20 8.70 -13.89
CA THR A 94 19.89 7.82 -15.02
C THR A 94 20.19 8.53 -16.34
N LEU A 95 20.00 7.85 -17.47
CA LEU A 95 20.09 8.44 -18.80
C LEU A 95 19.07 9.57 -19.04
N PHE A 96 17.96 9.58 -18.30
CA PHE A 96 16.90 10.60 -18.38
C PHE A 96 17.06 11.71 -17.33
N GLY A 97 18.20 11.77 -16.63
CA GLY A 97 18.43 12.69 -15.53
C GLY A 97 18.16 12.08 -14.15
N LYS A 98 17.74 12.90 -13.19
CA LYS A 98 17.45 12.44 -11.81
C LYS A 98 16.08 11.79 -11.76
N LEU A 99 16.05 10.52 -11.39
CA LEU A 99 14.82 9.76 -11.20
C LEU A 99 14.62 9.42 -9.73
N TYR A 100 13.39 9.57 -9.24
CA TYR A 100 13.05 9.20 -7.87
C TYR A 100 13.29 7.70 -7.63
N ASN A 101 13.84 7.33 -6.48
CA ASN A 101 14.32 5.98 -6.23
C ASN A 101 13.25 4.88 -6.46
N PRO A 102 12.02 4.96 -5.91
CA PRO A 102 10.94 4.03 -6.24
C PRO A 102 10.66 3.90 -7.74
N MET A 103 10.71 4.99 -8.51
CA MET A 103 10.50 4.93 -9.96
C MET A 103 11.62 4.15 -10.65
N ARG A 104 12.87 4.36 -10.24
CA ARG A 104 14.02 3.61 -10.76
C ARG A 104 13.92 2.13 -10.45
N TYR A 105 13.58 1.77 -9.20
CA TYR A 105 13.44 0.37 -8.82
C TYR A 105 12.26 -0.30 -9.51
N ALA A 106 11.15 0.42 -9.74
CA ALA A 106 10.03 -0.13 -10.50
C ALA A 106 10.48 -0.54 -11.92
N ILE A 107 11.25 0.32 -12.60
CA ILE A 107 11.85 0.01 -13.92
C ILE A 107 12.77 -1.20 -13.82
N GLU A 108 13.66 -1.25 -12.83
CA GLU A 108 14.57 -2.38 -12.60
C GLU A 108 13.83 -3.72 -12.40
N LEU A 109 12.69 -3.69 -11.71
CA LEU A 109 11.89 -4.88 -11.41
C LEU A 109 11.02 -5.37 -12.59
N THR A 110 10.76 -4.52 -13.60
CA THR A 110 9.88 -4.85 -14.74
C THR A 110 10.32 -6.12 -15.47
N GLU A 111 11.63 -6.27 -15.71
CA GLU A 111 12.19 -7.36 -16.51
C GLU A 111 11.88 -8.73 -15.92
N ARG A 112 11.87 -8.81 -14.57
CA ARG A 112 11.71 -10.07 -13.84
C ARG A 112 10.27 -10.35 -13.43
N LEU A 113 9.55 -9.35 -12.94
CA LEU A 113 8.27 -9.59 -12.27
C LEU A 113 7.05 -9.43 -13.17
N ARG A 114 7.16 -8.69 -14.28
CA ARG A 114 6.10 -8.48 -15.29
C ARG A 114 4.70 -8.13 -14.72
N LEU A 115 4.66 -7.53 -13.53
CA LEU A 115 3.43 -7.04 -12.91
C LEU A 115 2.97 -5.72 -13.53
N LYS A 116 1.74 -5.30 -13.19
CA LYS A 116 1.25 -3.95 -13.53
C LYS A 116 2.10 -2.90 -12.83
N THR A 117 2.18 -1.70 -13.41
CA THR A 117 3.03 -0.63 -12.91
C THR A 117 2.76 -0.25 -11.44
N LEU A 118 1.49 -0.22 -11.01
CA LEU A 118 1.14 0.11 -9.63
C LEU A 118 1.65 -0.98 -8.66
N ASP A 119 1.40 -2.25 -8.98
CA ASP A 119 1.90 -3.39 -8.19
C ASP A 119 3.44 -3.40 -8.10
N LEU A 120 4.11 -3.12 -9.22
CA LEU A 120 5.57 -2.94 -9.24
C LEU A 120 6.04 -1.79 -8.35
N LEU A 121 5.27 -0.70 -8.28
CA LEU A 121 5.62 0.42 -7.42
C LEU A 121 5.54 0.03 -5.94
N HIS A 122 4.58 -0.78 -5.49
CA HIS A 122 4.59 -1.27 -4.09
C HIS A 122 5.89 -2.02 -3.77
N LEU A 123 6.33 -2.91 -4.66
CA LEU A 123 7.59 -3.64 -4.50
C LEU A 123 8.82 -2.74 -4.57
N ALA A 124 8.78 -1.73 -5.43
CA ALA A 124 9.81 -0.72 -5.54
C ALA A 124 9.93 0.13 -4.27
N TYR A 125 8.82 0.47 -3.61
CA TYR A 125 8.82 1.11 -2.30
C TYR A 125 9.41 0.20 -1.23
N ILE A 126 9.05 -1.09 -1.22
CA ILE A 126 9.68 -2.06 -0.30
C ILE A 126 11.20 -2.08 -0.52
N LYS A 127 11.66 -2.21 -1.77
CA LYS A 127 13.09 -2.19 -2.10
C LYS A 127 13.76 -0.90 -1.60
N ALA A 128 13.17 0.26 -1.89
CA ALA A 128 13.71 1.55 -1.48
C ALA A 128 13.82 1.70 0.04
N MET A 129 12.79 1.30 0.78
CA MET A 129 12.79 1.34 2.24
C MET A 129 13.82 0.36 2.83
N LYS A 130 14.01 -0.82 2.22
CA LYS A 130 15.06 -1.75 2.63
C LYS A 130 16.46 -1.17 2.42
N GLU A 131 16.70 -0.48 1.30
CA GLU A 131 17.96 0.25 1.07
C GLU A 131 18.17 1.42 2.05
N GLN A 132 17.09 1.96 2.64
CA GLN A 132 17.15 2.92 3.75
C GLN A 132 17.36 2.26 5.13
N GLY A 133 17.54 0.93 5.18
CA GLY A 133 17.83 0.18 6.42
C GLY A 133 16.61 -0.41 7.11
N LEU A 134 15.41 -0.35 6.52
CA LEU A 134 14.23 -0.98 7.13
C LEU A 134 14.23 -2.50 6.89
N LEU A 135 13.97 -3.27 7.95
CA LEU A 135 13.84 -4.72 7.88
C LEU A 135 12.40 -5.11 7.49
N ILE A 136 12.06 -4.94 6.22
CA ILE A 136 10.79 -5.37 5.64
C ILE A 136 10.93 -6.81 5.16
N ASN A 137 10.11 -7.70 5.69
CA ASN A 137 10.18 -9.14 5.40
C ASN A 137 8.86 -9.71 4.86
N THR A 138 7.77 -8.94 4.91
CA THR A 138 6.46 -9.41 4.49
C THR A 138 5.73 -8.32 3.71
N LEU A 139 5.11 -8.71 2.60
CA LEU A 139 4.09 -7.96 1.88
C LEU A 139 2.73 -8.54 2.25
N LEU A 140 1.87 -7.76 2.90
CA LEU A 140 0.47 -8.10 3.14
C LEU A 140 -0.36 -7.52 2.00
N THR A 141 -1.04 -8.38 1.24
CA THR A 141 -1.84 -7.99 0.07
C THR A 141 -3.13 -8.80 -0.02
N ALA A 142 -4.15 -8.24 -0.67
CA ALA A 142 -5.36 -8.97 -1.08
C ALA A 142 -5.34 -9.29 -2.58
N ASP A 143 -4.31 -8.89 -3.33
CA ASP A 143 -4.19 -9.15 -4.76
C ASP A 143 -3.50 -10.50 -5.02
N THR A 144 -4.25 -11.39 -5.68
CA THR A 144 -3.80 -12.74 -6.01
C THR A 144 -2.69 -12.76 -7.06
N ASP A 145 -2.51 -11.69 -7.83
CA ASP A 145 -1.46 -11.59 -8.87
C ASP A 145 -0.06 -11.77 -8.26
N PHE A 146 0.15 -11.34 -7.00
CA PHE A 146 1.42 -11.51 -6.30
C PHE A 146 1.79 -12.98 -6.05
N LYS A 147 0.82 -13.88 -5.91
CA LYS A 147 1.08 -15.31 -5.65
C LYS A 147 1.94 -15.96 -6.74
N ASN A 148 1.77 -15.50 -7.99
CA ASN A 148 2.50 -16.04 -9.12
C ASN A 148 3.99 -15.70 -9.11
N ILE A 149 4.39 -14.66 -8.36
CA ILE A 149 5.77 -14.16 -8.30
C ILE A 149 6.42 -14.38 -6.93
N GLU A 150 5.82 -15.18 -6.04
CA GLU A 150 6.29 -15.38 -4.67
C GLU A 150 7.76 -15.80 -4.58
N LYS A 151 8.18 -16.72 -5.47
CA LYS A 151 9.57 -17.18 -5.54
C LYS A 151 10.51 -16.06 -5.95
N ASP A 152 10.15 -15.28 -6.96
CA ASP A 152 10.96 -14.16 -7.44
C ASP A 152 11.08 -13.06 -6.39
N LEU A 153 10.00 -12.77 -5.64
CA LEU A 153 10.06 -11.82 -4.52
C LEU A 153 10.99 -12.29 -3.40
N GLN A 154 10.93 -13.57 -3.06
CA GLN A 154 11.79 -14.12 -2.04
C GLN A 154 13.28 -14.06 -2.45
N GLU A 155 13.58 -14.30 -3.73
CA GLU A 155 14.95 -14.20 -4.27
C GLU A 155 15.43 -12.74 -4.33
N LEU A 156 14.65 -11.86 -4.96
CA LEU A 156 15.07 -10.50 -5.28
C LEU A 156 15.02 -9.55 -4.08
N LEU A 157 13.96 -9.68 -3.27
CA LEU A 157 13.69 -8.74 -2.19
C LEU A 157 13.77 -9.38 -0.82
N ARG A 158 13.84 -10.72 -0.70
CA ARG A 158 13.76 -11.44 0.59
C ARG A 158 12.50 -11.05 1.36
N VAL A 159 11.37 -11.11 0.68
CA VAL A 159 10.04 -10.75 1.18
C VAL A 159 9.08 -11.90 0.92
N SER A 160 8.42 -12.36 1.97
CA SER A 160 7.31 -13.31 1.87
C SER A 160 6.00 -12.59 1.54
N ILE A 161 5.07 -13.29 0.89
CA ILE A 161 3.71 -12.78 0.67
C ILE A 161 2.80 -13.34 1.75
N GLU A 162 2.03 -12.47 2.36
CA GLU A 162 0.84 -12.84 3.12
C GLU A 162 -0.39 -12.40 2.32
N LEU A 163 -1.08 -13.37 1.74
CA LEU A 163 -2.24 -13.15 0.88
C LEU A 163 -3.54 -13.32 1.67
N LEU A 164 -4.42 -12.32 1.63
CA LEU A 164 -5.75 -12.43 2.19
C LEU A 164 -6.67 -13.23 1.25
N THR A 165 -7.14 -14.38 1.73
CA THR A 165 -8.16 -15.20 1.08
C THR A 165 -9.48 -15.10 1.85
N PRO A 166 -10.64 -15.16 1.19
CA PRO A 166 -11.93 -15.24 1.88
C PRO A 166 -12.05 -16.48 2.77
N VAL A 167 -12.80 -16.35 3.87
CA VAL A 167 -13.11 -17.46 4.77
C VAL A 167 -13.93 -18.42 3.93
N SER A 168 -13.45 -19.65 3.80
CA SER A 168 -14.25 -20.71 3.19
C SER A 168 -15.53 -20.83 4.02
N GLN A 169 -16.67 -20.49 3.42
CA GLN A 169 -18.00 -20.71 4.01
C GLN A 169 -18.30 -22.21 4.02
#